data_AF-A0A3P3D6U2-F1
#
_entry.id   AF-A0A3P3D6U2-F1
#
_cell.length_a   1.000
_cell.length_b   1.000
_cell.length_c   1.000
_cell.angle_alpha   90.00
_cell.angle_beta   90.00
_cell.angle_gamma   90.00
#
_symmetry.space_group_name_H-M   'P 1'
#
loop_
_entity.id
_entity.type
_entity.pdbx_description
1 polymer ?
#
loop_
_entity_poly.entity_id
_entity_poly.type
_entity_poly.pdbx_seq_one_letter_code
_entity_poly.pdbx_strand_id
1 'polypeptide(L)'
;MSFGAELIASAKEALAIAEGRQEPAAVFVPESIDVAAIRKRQKLSQAEFAARYGLSAGTIKDWEQKRRQPDRAAMLFLKVIDQAPDMVARAIRA
;
A
#
# COMPACT_ATOMS: atom_id res chain seq x y z
N MET A 1 -7.10 22.82 -30.74
CA MET A 1 -6.15 23.68 -30.00
C MET A 1 -4.74 23.19 -30.28
N SER A 2 -3.69 24.01 -30.10
CA SER A 2 -2.31 23.55 -30.27
C SER A 2 -1.81 22.91 -28.97
N PHE A 3 -0.98 21.88 -29.09
CA PHE A 3 -0.38 21.18 -27.94
C PHE A 3 0.30 22.11 -26.93
N GLY A 4 0.97 23.16 -27.40
CA GLY A 4 1.61 24.14 -26.52
C GLY A 4 0.61 24.95 -25.67
N ALA A 5 -0.56 25.28 -26.22
CA ALA A 5 -1.60 25.97 -25.45
C ALA A 5 -2.17 25.07 -24.35
N GLU A 6 -2.34 23.77 -24.63
CA GLU A 6 -2.80 22.78 -23.66
C GLU A 6 -1.79 22.57 -22.52
N LEU A 7 -0.49 22.50 -22.82
CA LEU A 7 0.54 22.40 -21.78
C LEU A 7 0.57 23.62 -20.85
N ILE A 8 0.45 24.83 -21.41
CA ILE A 8 0.43 26.07 -20.61
C ILE A 8 -0.82 26.10 -19.72
N ALA A 9 -1.97 25.65 -20.23
CA ALA A 9 -3.20 25.57 -19.45
C ALA A 9 -3.04 24.60 -18.27
N SER A 10 -2.57 23.37 -18.51
CA SER A 10 -2.34 22.38 -17.47
C SER A 10 -1.33 22.82 -16.41
N ALA A 11 -0.26 23.53 -16.81
CA ALA A 11 0.72 24.07 -15.86
C ALA A 11 0.12 25.15 -14.95
N LYS A 12 -0.77 26.01 -15.48
CA LYS A 12 -1.47 27.02 -14.68
C LYS A 12 -2.46 26.40 -13.70
N GLU A 13 -3.18 25.36 -14.13
CA GLU A 13 -4.05 24.58 -13.24
C GLU A 13 -3.24 23.93 -12.11
N ALA A 14 -2.09 23.32 -12.42
CA ALA A 14 -1.20 22.73 -11.41
C ALA A 14 -0.71 23.78 -10.38
N LEU A 15 -0.39 25.00 -10.80
CA LEU A 15 -0.01 26.09 -9.90
C LEU A 15 -1.18 26.51 -9.00
N ALA A 16 -2.38 26.68 -9.56
CA ALA A 16 -3.57 27.04 -8.79
C ALA A 16 -3.91 25.97 -7.73
N ILE A 17 -3.74 24.69 -8.06
CA ILE A 17 -3.89 23.58 -7.12
C ILE A 17 -2.84 23.65 -6.01
N ALA A 18 -1.56 23.84 -6.35
CA ALA A 18 -0.48 23.93 -5.38
C ALA A 18 -0.65 25.11 -4.39
N GLU A 19 -1.26 26.21 -4.83
CA GLU A 19 -1.57 27.37 -4.00
C GLU A 19 -2.92 27.27 -3.26
N GLY A 20 -3.65 26.16 -3.41
CA GLY A 20 -4.96 25.96 -2.78
C GLY A 20 -6.07 26.84 -3.35
N ARG A 21 -5.87 27.42 -4.53
CA ARG A 21 -6.87 28.24 -5.23
C ARG A 21 -7.83 27.42 -6.09
N GLN A 22 -7.51 26.14 -6.32
CA GLN A 22 -8.32 25.21 -7.09
C GLN A 22 -8.17 23.79 -6.54
N GLU A 23 -9.25 23.01 -6.50
CA GLU A 23 -9.19 21.59 -6.14
C GLU A 23 -8.72 20.75 -7.35
N PRO A 24 -7.85 19.74 -7.15
CA PRO A 24 -7.45 18.83 -8.22
C PRO A 24 -8.64 18.00 -8.72
N ALA A 25 -8.70 17.80 -10.03
CA ALA A 25 -9.76 16.99 -10.65
C ALA A 25 -9.78 15.53 -10.16
N ALA A 26 -8.61 15.00 -9.81
CA ALA A 26 -8.46 13.71 -9.14
C ALA A 26 -7.15 13.67 -8.35
N VAL A 27 -7.18 13.02 -7.18
CA VAL A 27 -5.98 12.69 -6.41
C VAL A 27 -5.81 11.18 -6.44
N PHE A 28 -4.71 10.71 -7.04
CA PHE A 28 -4.31 9.32 -6.94
C PHE A 28 -3.32 9.17 -5.78
N VAL A 29 -3.81 8.76 -4.62
CA VAL A 29 -2.95 8.31 -3.52
C VAL A 29 -2.78 6.80 -3.68
N PRO A 30 -1.57 6.29 -3.96
CA PRO A 30 -1.35 4.85 -3.99
C PRO A 30 -1.77 4.24 -2.64
N GLU A 31 -2.61 3.20 -2.68
CA GLU A 31 -2.97 2.46 -1.48
C GLU A 31 -1.66 1.89 -0.89
N SER A 32 -1.35 2.29 0.35
CA SER A 32 -0.16 1.82 1.05
C SER A 32 -0.59 1.10 2.31
N ILE A 33 0.07 -0.03 2.57
CA ILE A 33 -0.25 -0.88 3.72
C ILE A 33 0.98 -0.97 4.64
N ASP A 34 0.78 -0.66 5.92
CA ASP A 34 1.83 -0.79 6.92
C ASP A 34 1.90 -2.24 7.41
N VAL A 35 2.72 -3.03 6.72
CA VAL A 35 2.95 -4.45 7.05
C VAL A 35 3.48 -4.62 8.47
N ALA A 36 4.35 -3.70 8.92
CA ALA A 36 4.94 -3.77 10.26
C ALA A 36 3.87 -3.54 11.33
N ALA A 37 2.93 -2.61 11.10
CA ALA A 37 1.82 -2.37 12.02
C ALA A 37 0.90 -3.60 12.13
N ILE A 38 0.54 -4.23 11.00
CA ILE A 38 -0.29 -5.44 10.98
C ILE A 38 0.38 -6.56 11.78
N ARG A 39 1.67 -6.79 11.54
CA ARG A 39 2.44 -7.82 12.27
C ARG A 39 2.54 -7.50 13.77
N LYS A 40 2.87 -6.26 14.12
CA LYS A 40 3.07 -5.84 15.52
C LYS A 40 1.79 -5.95 16.35
N ARG A 41 0.61 -5.67 15.77
CA ARG A 41 -0.69 -5.91 16.44
C ARG A 41 -0.87 -7.36 16.90
N GLN A 42 -0.30 -8.31 16.16
CA GLN A 42 -0.35 -9.73 16.47
C GLN A 42 0.79 -10.21 17.38
N LYS A 43 1.71 -9.31 17.78
CA LYS A 43 2.87 -9.61 18.64
C LYS A 43 3.79 -10.70 18.07
N LEU A 44 3.93 -10.76 16.75
CA LEU A 44 4.78 -11.73 16.07
C LEU A 44 6.10 -11.09 15.59
N SER A 45 7.19 -11.86 15.65
CA SER A 45 8.40 -11.57 14.89
C SER A 45 8.16 -11.66 13.38
N GLN A 46 9.07 -11.12 12.56
CA GLN A 46 8.97 -11.23 11.10
C GLN A 46 8.92 -12.69 10.62
N ALA A 47 9.70 -13.56 11.25
CA ALA A 47 9.74 -14.99 10.92
C ALA A 47 8.44 -15.71 11.30
N GLU A 48 7.89 -15.44 12.49
CA GLU A 48 6.62 -16.04 12.93
C GLU A 48 5.45 -15.57 12.07
N PHE A 49 5.40 -14.28 11.71
CA PHE A 49 4.37 -13.74 10.82
C PHE A 49 4.45 -14.36 9.43
N ALA A 50 5.66 -14.45 8.88
CA ALA A 50 5.91 -15.10 7.60
C ALA A 50 5.43 -16.56 7.60
N ALA A 51 5.85 -17.33 8.61
CA ALA A 51 5.45 -18.73 8.76
C ALA A 51 3.93 -18.89 8.94
N ARG A 52 3.29 -18.03 9.73
CA ARG A 52 1.85 -18.09 10.01
C ARG A 52 0.98 -17.91 8.76
N TYR A 53 1.47 -17.16 7.77
CA TYR A 53 0.69 -16.77 6.58
C TYR A 53 1.28 -17.30 5.26
N GLY A 54 2.21 -18.25 5.31
CA GLY A 54 2.80 -18.85 4.10
C GLY A 54 3.63 -17.88 3.26
N LEU A 55 4.24 -16.87 3.89
CA LEU A 55 5.10 -15.87 3.24
C LEU A 55 6.57 -16.14 3.59
N SER A 56 7.50 -15.59 2.81
CA SER A 56 8.92 -15.65 3.16
C SER A 56 9.29 -14.53 4.13
N ALA A 57 10.17 -14.80 5.10
CA ALA A 57 10.68 -13.77 6.01
C ALA A 57 11.40 -12.64 5.26
N GLY A 58 12.05 -12.96 4.14
CA GLY A 58 12.66 -11.97 3.24
C GLY A 58 11.64 -11.02 2.62
N THR A 59 10.48 -11.54 2.19
CA THR A 59 9.37 -10.74 1.66
C THR A 59 8.83 -9.77 2.71
N ILE A 60 8.57 -10.24 3.93
CA ILE A 60 8.11 -9.38 5.04
C ILE A 60 9.13 -8.28 5.33
N LYS A 61 10.41 -8.65 5.43
CA LYS A 61 11.49 -7.68 5.65
C LYS A 61 11.55 -6.64 4.53
N ASP A 62 11.47 -7.05 3.27
CA ASP A 62 11.53 -6.15 2.11
C ASP A 62 10.37 -5.16 2.09
N TRP A 63 9.16 -5.61 2.43
CA TRP A 63 7.99 -4.75 2.52
C TRP A 63 8.09 -3.76 3.71
N GLU A 64 8.47 -4.24 4.90
CA GLU A 64 8.60 -3.37 6.08
C GLU A 64 9.72 -2.34 5.94
N GLN A 65 10.80 -2.67 5.21
CA GLN A 65 11.91 -1.77 4.91
C GLN A 65 11.67 -0.92 3.66
N LYS A 66 10.50 -1.06 3.01
CA LYS A 66 10.15 -0.37 1.76
C LYS A 66 11.13 -0.62 0.60
N ARG A 67 11.88 -1.72 0.64
CA ARG A 67 12.76 -2.16 -0.48
C ARG A 67 11.93 -2.70 -1.65
N ARG A 68 10.76 -3.23 -1.36
CA ARG A 68 9.71 -3.62 -2.32
C ARG A 68 8.36 -3.22 -1.76
N GLN A 69 7.38 -3.04 -2.64
CA GLN A 69 5.98 -2.89 -2.23
C GLN A 69 5.21 -4.19 -2.47
N PRO A 70 4.22 -4.52 -1.62
CA PRO A 70 3.30 -5.60 -1.90
C PRO A 70 2.54 -5.29 -3.19
N ASP A 71 2.36 -6.29 -4.05
CA ASP A 71 1.47 -6.14 -5.20
C ASP A 71 0.00 -6.06 -4.74
N ARG A 72 -0.91 -5.87 -5.70
CA ARG A 72 -2.34 -5.73 -5.39
C ARG A 72 -2.95 -6.94 -4.69
N ALA A 73 -2.54 -8.16 -5.05
CA ALA A 73 -3.04 -9.37 -4.40
C ALA A 73 -2.52 -9.48 -2.97
N ALA A 74 -1.24 -9.20 -2.76
CA ALA A 74 -0.61 -9.16 -1.45
C ALA A 74 -1.22 -8.08 -0.54
N MET A 75 -1.54 -6.89 -1.06
CA MET A 75 -2.23 -5.85 -0.29
C MET A 75 -3.62 -6.31 0.18
N LEU A 76 -4.41 -6.92 -0.70
CA LEU A 76 -5.71 -7.47 -0.33
C LEU A 76 -5.58 -8.58 0.71
N PHE A 77 -4.62 -9.48 0.53
CA PHE A 77 -4.33 -10.54 1.48
C PHE A 77 -3.95 -9.99 2.88
N LEU A 78 -3.04 -9.02 2.93
CA LEU A 78 -2.64 -8.34 4.16
C LEU A 78 -3.81 -7.61 4.82
N LYS A 79 -4.73 -7.02 4.04
CA LYS A 79 -5.95 -6.40 4.54
C LYS A 79 -6.88 -7.43 5.19
N VAL A 80 -7.03 -8.61 4.59
CA VAL A 80 -7.81 -9.71 5.19
C VAL A 80 -7.13 -10.24 6.45
N ILE A 81 -5.80 -10.38 6.46
CA ILE A 81 -5.03 -10.75 7.66
C ILE A 81 -5.28 -9.76 8.80
N ASP A 82 -5.30 -8.46 8.50
CA ASP A 82 -5.50 -7.44 9.52
C ASP A 82 -6.91 -7.50 10.16
N GLN A 83 -7.92 -7.86 9.36
CA GLN A 83 -9.30 -7.94 9.81
C GLN A 83 -9.63 -9.30 10.48
N ALA A 84 -9.05 -10.40 10.01
CA ALA A 84 -9.41 -11.75 10.43
C ALA A 84 -8.19 -12.70 10.52
N PRO A 85 -7.19 -12.41 11.37
CA PRO A 85 -5.91 -13.11 11.39
C PRO A 85 -6.03 -14.61 11.70
N ASP A 86 -6.93 -15.00 12.60
CA ASP A 86 -7.12 -16.41 12.98
C ASP A 86 -7.84 -17.21 11.89
N MET A 87 -8.80 -16.60 11.19
CA MET A 87 -9.48 -17.22 10.06
C MET A 87 -8.49 -17.51 8.93
N VAL A 88 -7.66 -16.52 8.56
CA VAL A 88 -6.64 -16.70 7.51
C VAL A 88 -5.63 -17.75 7.93
N ALA A 89 -5.10 -17.67 9.16
CA ALA A 89 -4.11 -18.63 9.66
C ALA A 89 -4.65 -20.06 9.77
N ARG A 90 -5.96 -20.24 9.94
CA ARG A 90 -6.62 -21.55 9.88
C ARG A 90 -6.76 -22.02 8.43
N ALA A 91 -7.16 -21.14 7.51
CA ALA A 91 -7.38 -21.48 6.11
C ALA A 91 -6.09 -21.92 5.38
N ILE A 92 -4.93 -21.36 5.76
CA ILE A 92 -3.63 -21.69 5.14
C ILE A 92 -3.01 -22.99 5.71
N ARG A 93 -3.43 -23.43 6.90
CA ARG A 93 -2.94 -24.67 7.52
C ARG A 93 -3.64 -25.93 6.98
N ALA A 94 -4.71 -25.79 6.21
CA ALA A 94 -5.42 -26.89 5.57
C ALA A 94 -4.74 -27.28 4.26
#